data_AF-A0AAU5WBD3-F1
#
_entry.id   AF-A0AAU5WBD3-F1
#
_cell.length_a   1.000
_cell.length_b   1.000
_cell.length_c   1.000
_cell.angle_alpha   90.00
_cell.angle_beta   90.00
_cell.angle_gamma   90.00
#
_symmetry.space_group_name_H-M   'P 1'
#
loop_
_entity.id
_entity.type
_entity.pdbx_description
1 polymer ?
#
loop_
_entity_poly.entity_id
_entity_poly.type
_entity_poly.pdbx_seq_one_letter_code
_entity_poly.pdbx_strand_id
1 'polypeptide(L)'
;MGIRPRGQAEHRTAQASPATTRKRAPETAIPQSERIASLTGLAQEFDRTPGILTAFTVINNYVALDVIPTKAPEWAVTIGIIYFKGTWWFIYLHNGRTIGSTSHPSIAAHQIKTQWERRQRDEPDHFGISPQNTRPHRGGQRHDLR
;
A
#
# COMPACT_ATOMS: atom_id res chain seq x y z
N MET A 1 -37.75 -63.39 9.18
CA MET A 1 -36.67 -63.47 8.17
C MET A 1 -36.82 -62.24 7.28
N GLY A 2 -36.01 -61.20 7.47
CA GLY A 2 -34.82 -60.90 6.63
C GLY A 2 -35.23 -59.84 5.58
N ILE A 3 -34.49 -58.80 5.19
CA ILE A 3 -33.10 -58.36 5.26
C ILE A 3 -33.13 -56.83 5.03
N ARG A 4 -32.25 -56.04 5.69
CA ARG A 4 -31.91 -54.65 5.27
C ARG A 4 -30.82 -54.70 4.19
N PRO A 5 -30.83 -53.76 3.22
CA PRO A 5 -29.74 -52.77 3.14
C PRO A 5 -30.27 -51.36 2.77
N ARG A 6 -29.89 -50.29 3.47
CA ARG A 6 -28.70 -49.43 3.29
C ARG A 6 -28.57 -48.84 1.87
N GLY A 7 -28.89 -47.56 1.75
CA GLY A 7 -28.57 -46.70 0.61
C GLY A 7 -28.78 -45.24 1.01
N GLN A 8 -27.73 -44.62 1.57
CA GLN A 8 -27.61 -43.17 1.65
C GLN A 8 -27.46 -42.65 0.23
N ALA A 9 -28.31 -41.71 -0.19
CA ALA A 9 -28.07 -40.87 -1.35
C ALA A 9 -28.17 -39.42 -0.89
N GLU A 10 -27.02 -38.77 -0.96
CA GLU A 10 -26.80 -37.36 -0.70
C GLU A 10 -27.61 -36.53 -1.70
N HIS A 11 -28.61 -35.79 -1.22
CA HIS A 11 -29.11 -34.63 -1.95
C HIS A 11 -28.76 -33.39 -1.15
N ARG A 12 -27.61 -32.83 -1.53
CA ARG A 12 -27.20 -31.45 -1.34
C ARG A 12 -28.43 -30.54 -1.23
N THR A 13 -28.58 -29.96 -0.05
CA THR A 13 -29.42 -28.81 0.20
C THR A 13 -29.06 -27.73 -0.83
N ALA A 14 -29.90 -27.55 -1.85
CA ALA A 14 -29.98 -26.28 -2.56
C ALA A 14 -30.62 -25.28 -1.58
N GLN A 15 -29.83 -24.86 -0.60
CA GLN A 15 -30.21 -23.77 0.29
C GLN A 15 -30.10 -22.51 -0.54
N ALA A 16 -31.23 -22.12 -1.13
CA ALA A 16 -31.44 -20.77 -1.62
C ALA A 16 -31.26 -19.82 -0.42
N SER A 17 -30.04 -19.28 -0.27
CA SER A 17 -29.79 -18.19 0.65
C SER A 17 -30.15 -16.88 -0.06
N PRO A 18 -30.97 -16.03 0.58
CA PRO A 18 -31.66 -14.94 -0.07
C PRO A 18 -30.66 -13.87 -0.51
N ALA A 19 -30.95 -13.28 -1.69
CA ALA A 19 -30.40 -12.00 -2.10
C ALA A 19 -30.70 -10.97 -1.00
N THR A 20 -29.78 -10.81 -0.07
CA THR A 20 -29.77 -9.66 0.82
C THR A 20 -29.31 -8.51 -0.05
N THR A 21 -30.28 -7.82 -0.65
CA THR A 21 -30.14 -6.42 -1.02
C THR A 21 -29.83 -5.68 0.27
N ARG A 22 -28.54 -5.68 0.68
CA ARG A 22 -28.01 -4.66 1.57
C ARG A 22 -28.38 -3.36 0.89
N LYS A 23 -29.39 -2.66 1.43
CA LYS A 23 -29.55 -1.24 1.22
C LYS A 23 -28.17 -0.66 1.53
N ARG A 24 -27.39 -0.38 0.49
CA ARG A 24 -26.14 0.38 0.58
C ARG A 24 -26.58 1.63 1.34
N ALA A 25 -26.10 1.79 2.56
CA ALA A 25 -26.26 3.05 3.28
C ALA A 25 -25.89 4.16 2.29
N PRO A 26 -26.55 5.34 2.34
CA PRO A 26 -26.18 6.45 1.47
C PRO A 26 -24.66 6.57 1.55
N GLU A 27 -24.02 6.29 0.42
CA GLU A 27 -22.59 6.36 0.24
C GLU A 27 -22.31 7.83 0.50
N THR A 28 -21.97 8.18 1.75
CA THR A 28 -21.90 9.57 2.19
C THR A 28 -20.83 10.20 1.33
N ALA A 29 -21.27 10.87 0.27
CA ALA A 29 -20.39 11.45 -0.72
C ALA A 29 -19.65 12.54 0.02
N ILE A 30 -18.38 12.26 0.35
CA ILE A 30 -17.46 13.31 0.82
C ILE A 30 -17.59 14.46 -0.17
N PRO A 31 -17.92 15.68 0.28
CA PRO A 31 -17.78 16.84 -0.58
C PRO A 31 -16.35 16.84 -1.11
N GLN A 32 -16.17 16.80 -2.43
CA GLN A 32 -14.86 16.60 -3.05
C GLN A 32 -13.80 17.59 -2.50
N SER A 33 -14.23 18.78 -2.09
CA SER A 33 -13.43 19.78 -1.37
C SER A 33 -12.81 19.28 -0.06
N GLU A 34 -13.56 18.61 0.81
CA GLU A 34 -13.05 18.07 2.09
C GLU A 34 -12.00 16.98 1.86
N ARG A 35 -12.22 16.15 0.82
CA ARG A 35 -11.27 15.13 0.41
C ARG A 35 -9.96 15.76 -0.06
N ILE A 36 -10.06 16.75 -0.94
CA ILE A 36 -8.90 17.49 -1.45
C ILE A 36 -8.17 18.18 -0.30
N ALA A 37 -8.87 18.86 0.61
CA ALA A 37 -8.28 19.54 1.75
C ALA A 37 -7.51 18.57 2.66
N SER A 38 -8.11 17.42 2.98
CA SER A 38 -7.48 16.39 3.81
C SER A 38 -6.24 15.79 3.15
N LEU A 39 -6.31 15.46 1.85
CA LEU A 39 -5.16 14.94 1.11
C LEU A 39 -4.07 16.00 0.92
N THR A 40 -4.44 17.27 0.76
CA THR A 40 -3.49 18.39 0.70
C THR A 40 -2.77 18.55 2.03
N GLY A 41 -3.49 18.47 3.16
CA GLY A 41 -2.86 18.48 4.48
C GLY A 41 -1.88 17.32 4.66
N LEU A 42 -2.21 16.13 4.17
CA LEU A 42 -1.27 15.00 4.17
C LEU A 42 -0.06 15.25 3.26
N ALA A 43 -0.25 15.83 2.07
CA ALA A 43 0.85 16.15 1.15
C ALA A 43 1.84 17.15 1.77
N GLN A 44 1.33 18.17 2.47
CA GLN A 44 2.14 19.18 3.16
C GLN A 44 3.07 18.59 4.24
N GLU A 45 2.67 17.50 4.88
CA GLU A 45 3.55 16.79 5.84
C GLU A 45 4.76 16.16 5.14
N PHE A 46 4.63 15.80 3.86
CA PHE A 46 5.71 15.24 3.06
C PHE A 46 6.59 16.28 2.37
N ASP A 47 6.12 17.52 2.17
CA ASP A 47 6.91 18.60 1.54
C ASP A 47 8.24 18.86 2.27
N ARG A 48 8.29 18.59 3.59
CA ARG A 48 9.48 18.75 4.43
C ARG A 48 10.32 17.48 4.55
N THR A 49 9.94 16.40 3.88
CA THR A 49 10.63 15.11 3.98
C THR A 49 11.49 14.87 2.73
N PRO A 50 12.83 14.95 2.84
CA PRO A 50 13.71 14.74 1.69
C PRO A 50 13.53 13.37 1.07
N GLY A 51 13.52 13.32 -0.27
CA GLY A 51 13.43 12.07 -1.02
C GLY A 51 12.03 11.46 -1.09
N ILE A 52 10.99 12.25 -0.82
CA ILE A 52 9.59 11.89 -1.08
C ILE A 52 9.00 12.89 -2.05
N LEU A 53 8.30 12.39 -3.07
CA LEU A 53 7.44 13.18 -3.94
C LEU A 53 5.98 12.83 -3.65
N THR A 54 5.10 13.81 -3.81
CA THR A 54 3.66 13.61 -3.74
C THR A 54 3.01 14.02 -5.05
N ALA A 55 2.01 13.26 -5.49
CA ALA A 55 1.25 13.57 -6.71
C ALA A 55 -0.22 13.27 -6.49
N PHE A 56 -1.10 14.16 -6.95
CA PHE A 56 -2.53 13.89 -6.94
C PHE A 56 -2.90 13.05 -8.16
N THR A 57 -3.74 12.04 -7.92
CA THR A 57 -4.28 11.16 -8.96
C THR A 57 -5.78 11.00 -8.78
N VAL A 58 -6.48 10.56 -9.83
CA VAL A 58 -7.92 10.27 -9.79
C VAL A 58 -8.14 8.82 -10.15
N ILE A 59 -8.76 8.07 -9.24
CA ILE A 59 -9.07 6.64 -9.40
C ILE A 59 -10.57 6.47 -9.20
N ASN A 60 -11.29 5.93 -10.19
CA ASN A 60 -12.75 5.74 -10.12
C ASN A 60 -13.51 7.03 -9.70
N ASN A 61 -13.15 8.17 -10.29
CA ASN A 61 -13.67 9.50 -9.96
C ASN A 61 -13.39 9.99 -8.52
N TYR A 62 -12.43 9.36 -7.83
CA TYR A 62 -12.00 9.75 -6.51
C TYR A 62 -10.58 10.30 -6.53
N VAL A 63 -10.39 11.51 -6.02
CA VAL A 63 -9.06 12.09 -5.79
C VAL A 63 -8.32 11.25 -4.74
N ALA A 64 -7.07 10.93 -5.03
CA ALA A 64 -6.14 10.21 -4.18
C ALA A 64 -4.76 10.89 -4.23
N LEU A 65 -3.88 10.51 -3.31
CA LEU A 65 -2.53 11.03 -3.20
C LEU A 65 -1.52 9.88 -3.37
N ASP A 66 -0.75 9.91 -4.43
CA ASP A 66 0.43 9.07 -4.57
C ASP A 66 1.57 9.67 -3.74
N VAL A 67 2.22 8.83 -2.95
CA VAL A 67 3.40 9.17 -2.17
C VAL A 67 4.53 8.28 -2.65
N ILE A 68 5.57 8.88 -3.22
CA ILE A 68 6.58 8.21 -4.06
C ILE A 68 7.97 8.47 -3.46
N PRO A 69 8.63 7.46 -2.87
CA PRO A 69 10.03 7.57 -2.46
C PRO A 69 10.92 7.71 -3.70
N THR A 70 11.78 8.74 -3.75
CA THR A 70 12.63 9.00 -4.93
C THR A 70 13.70 7.94 -5.16
N LYS A 71 14.13 7.25 -4.09
CA LYS A 71 15.16 6.21 -4.15
C LYS A 71 14.61 4.80 -4.38
N ALA A 72 13.31 4.60 -4.19
CA ALA A 72 12.62 3.32 -4.36
C ALA A 72 11.19 3.57 -4.87
N PRO A 73 11.02 4.06 -6.12
CA PRO A 73 9.70 4.40 -6.66
C PRO A 73 8.74 3.21 -6.71
N GLU A 74 9.25 1.98 -6.79
CA GLU A 74 8.50 0.73 -6.72
C GLU A 74 7.78 0.53 -5.38
N TRP A 75 8.15 1.28 -4.34
CA TRP A 75 7.46 1.29 -3.04
C TRP A 75 6.45 2.43 -2.89
N ALA A 76 6.13 3.11 -3.98
CA ALA A 76 5.06 4.10 -4.01
C ALA A 76 3.75 3.53 -3.46
N VAL A 77 3.02 4.38 -2.75
CA VAL A 77 1.69 4.04 -2.22
C VAL A 77 0.69 5.08 -2.63
N THR A 78 -0.50 4.64 -3.00
CA THR A 78 -1.64 5.51 -3.24
C THR A 78 -2.54 5.57 -2.02
N ILE A 79 -2.76 6.78 -1.52
CA ILE A 79 -3.55 7.07 -0.34
C ILE A 79 -4.92 7.63 -0.73
N GLY A 80 -5.96 7.00 -0.21
CA GLY A 80 -7.33 7.45 -0.33
C GLY A 80 -7.92 7.86 1.02
N ILE A 81 -9.20 8.25 0.99
CA ILE A 81 -9.96 8.59 2.20
C ILE A 81 -11.27 7.80 2.20
N ILE A 82 -11.65 7.28 3.37
CA ILE A 82 -12.95 6.65 3.61
C ILE A 82 -13.64 7.23 4.84
N TYR A 83 -14.97 7.21 4.85
CA TYR A 83 -15.74 7.43 6.07
C TYR A 83 -15.86 6.11 6.83
N PHE A 84 -15.48 6.10 8.09
CA PHE A 84 -15.71 4.94 8.94
C PHE A 84 -15.94 5.34 10.38
N LYS A 85 -17.04 4.82 10.97
CA LYS A 85 -17.42 5.03 12.37
C LYS A 85 -17.45 6.51 12.80
N GLY A 86 -18.00 7.39 11.95
CA GLY A 86 -18.15 8.81 12.31
C GLY A 86 -16.89 9.65 12.12
N THR A 87 -15.85 9.12 11.48
CA THR A 87 -14.59 9.83 11.27
C THR A 87 -14.04 9.50 9.89
N TRP A 88 -13.29 10.44 9.33
CA TRP A 88 -12.55 10.27 8.09
C TRP A 88 -11.20 9.61 8.35
N TRP A 89 -10.85 8.63 7.52
CA TRP A 89 -9.62 7.86 7.66
C TRP A 89 -8.83 7.88 6.35
N PHE A 90 -7.52 8.09 6.46
CA PHE A 90 -6.59 7.76 5.39
C PHE A 90 -6.46 6.24 5.27
N ILE A 91 -6.46 5.76 4.02
CA ILE A 91 -6.28 4.35 3.71
C ILE A 91 -5.28 4.15 2.58
N TYR A 92 -4.62 3.01 2.58
CA TYR A 92 -3.93 2.52 1.40
C TYR A 92 -4.97 1.99 0.39
N LEU A 93 -5.03 2.55 -0.82
CA LEU A 93 -6.01 2.11 -1.80
C LEU A 93 -5.78 0.68 -2.29
N HIS A 94 -4.53 0.22 -2.33
CA HIS A 94 -4.19 -1.11 -2.87
C HIS A 94 -4.71 -2.27 -2.00
N ASN A 95 -4.90 -2.08 -0.69
CA ASN A 95 -5.33 -3.14 0.23
C ASN A 95 -6.45 -2.71 1.21
N GLY A 96 -6.92 -1.47 1.14
CA GLY A 96 -7.97 -0.93 2.00
C GLY A 96 -7.58 -0.76 3.47
N ARG A 97 -6.30 -0.96 3.84
CA ARG A 97 -5.86 -0.86 5.23
C ARG A 97 -5.85 0.60 5.67
N THR A 98 -6.38 0.84 6.86
CA THR A 98 -6.37 2.15 7.52
C THR A 98 -4.97 2.53 8.00
N ILE A 99 -4.68 3.82 7.89
CA ILE A 99 -3.41 4.44 8.31
C ILE A 99 -3.68 5.27 9.58
N GLY A 100 -4.47 6.32 9.45
CA GLY A 100 -4.82 7.20 10.55
C GLY A 100 -6.03 8.07 10.22
N SER A 101 -6.56 8.75 11.24
CA SER A 101 -7.63 9.74 11.07
C SER A 101 -7.12 10.93 10.25
N THR A 102 -7.98 11.51 9.41
CA THR A 102 -7.64 12.73 8.65
C THR A 102 -7.49 13.97 9.51
N SER A 103 -8.00 13.94 10.75
CA SER A 103 -7.81 15.04 11.71
C SER A 103 -6.35 15.19 12.18
N HIS A 104 -5.51 14.17 11.96
CA HIS A 104 -4.11 14.17 12.38
C HIS A 104 -3.20 13.70 11.24
N PRO A 105 -3.01 14.51 10.18
CA PRO A 105 -2.23 14.13 9.00
C PRO A 105 -0.78 13.80 9.33
N SER A 106 -0.17 14.48 10.30
CA SER A 106 1.20 14.22 10.76
C SER A 106 1.39 12.78 11.30
N ILE A 107 0.38 12.23 11.99
CA ILE A 107 0.43 10.84 12.49
C ILE A 107 0.42 9.87 11.31
N ALA A 108 -0.44 10.12 10.32
CA ALA A 108 -0.51 9.27 9.13
C ALA A 108 0.79 9.33 8.31
N ALA A 109 1.34 10.54 8.10
CA ALA A 109 2.62 10.73 7.43
C ALA A 109 3.77 10.01 8.15
N HIS A 110 3.83 10.11 9.48
CA HIS A 110 4.84 9.41 10.28
C HIS A 110 4.75 7.89 10.13
N GLN A 111 3.53 7.32 10.11
CA GLN A 111 3.35 5.89 9.91
C GLN A 111 3.80 5.43 8.52
N ILE A 112 3.44 6.16 7.46
CA ILE A 112 3.85 5.87 6.08
C ILE A 112 5.38 5.88 5.99
N LYS A 113 6.01 6.93 6.53
CA LYS A 113 7.47 7.07 6.56
C LYS A 113 8.14 5.91 7.31
N THR A 114 7.67 5.59 8.51
CA THR A 114 8.21 4.50 9.33
C THR A 114 8.12 3.17 8.61
N GLN A 115 7.04 2.92 7.87
CA GLN A 115 6.88 1.70 7.10
C GLN A 115 7.92 1.59 5.97
N TRP A 116 8.23 2.69 5.29
CA TRP A 116 9.29 2.71 4.27
C TRP A 116 10.68 2.55 4.85
N GLU A 117 11.00 3.25 5.93
CA GLU A 117 12.30 3.12 6.60
C GLU A 117 12.57 1.69 7.07
N ARG A 118 11.53 0.97 7.49
CA ARG A 118 11.63 -0.46 7.83
C ARG A 118 11.91 -1.30 6.58
N ARG A 119 11.17 -1.09 5.48
CA ARG A 119 11.44 -1.80 4.21
C ARG A 119 12.85 -1.54 3.68
N GLN A 120 13.35 -0.31 3.77
CA GLN A 120 14.72 0.04 3.37
C GLN A 120 15.77 -0.74 4.17
N ARG A 121 15.51 -0.99 5.45
CA ARG A 121 16.42 -1.74 6.33
C ARG A 121 16.40 -3.23 6.02
N ASP A 122 15.24 -3.77 5.68
CA ASP A 122 15.05 -5.21 5.51
C ASP A 122 15.47 -5.70 4.10
N GLU A 123 15.47 -4.82 3.09
CA GLU A 123 15.86 -5.15 1.71
C GLU A 123 16.88 -4.15 1.13
N PRO A 124 18.16 -4.19 1.58
CA PRO A 124 19.19 -3.25 1.14
C PRO A 124 19.68 -3.49 -0.30
N ASP A 125 19.42 -4.67 -0.88
CA ASP A 125 20.03 -5.12 -2.14
C ASP A 125 19.35 -4.56 -3.40
N HIS A 126 18.18 -3.90 -3.28
CA HIS A 126 17.51 -3.27 -4.43
C HIS A 126 18.12 -1.90 -4.81
N PHE A 127 19.04 -1.36 -3.99
CA PHE A 127 19.61 -0.02 -4.18
C PHE A 127 20.76 0.08 -5.18
N GLY A 128 21.05 -0.98 -5.94
CA GLY A 128 21.92 -0.87 -7.12
C GLY A 128 23.34 -0.35 -6.85
N ILE A 129 23.82 -0.39 -5.61
CA ILE A 129 25.25 -0.22 -5.33
C ILE A 129 25.84 -1.62 -5.24
N SER A 130 26.00 -2.27 -6.40
CA SER A 130 27.03 -3.31 -6.46
C SER A 130 28.34 -2.63 -6.00
N PRO A 131 29.00 -3.08 -4.92
CA PRO A 131 30.36 -2.68 -4.70
C PRO A 131 31.11 -3.19 -5.93
N GLN A 132 31.49 -2.28 -6.83
CA GLN A 132 32.47 -2.59 -7.85
C GLN A 132 33.71 -2.98 -7.06
N ASN A 133 33.89 -4.28 -6.94
CA ASN A 133 35.05 -4.93 -6.39
C ASN A 133 36.15 -4.65 -7.39
N THR A 134 36.70 -3.44 -7.36
CA THR A 134 37.88 -3.04 -8.13
C THR A 134 39.04 -3.78 -7.51
N ARG A 135 39.11 -5.09 -7.77
CA ARG A 135 40.33 -5.87 -7.63
C ARG A 135 41.34 -5.18 -8.55
N PRO A 136 42.44 -4.62 -8.03
CA PRO A 136 43.52 -4.22 -8.92
C PRO A 136 43.96 -5.49 -9.66
N HIS A 137 43.83 -5.46 -10.99
CA HIS A 137 44.50 -6.39 -11.87
C HIS A 137 46.00 -6.28 -11.57
N ARG A 138 46.52 -7.22 -10.78
CA ARG A 138 47.95 -7.44 -10.61
C ARG A 138 48.45 -8.03 -11.92
N GLY A 139 48.71 -7.15 -12.89
CA GLY A 139 49.36 -7.47 -14.14
C GLY A 139 50.70 -8.14 -13.85
N GLY A 140 50.89 -9.29 -14.49
CA GLY A 140 52.03 -10.16 -14.30
C GLY A 140 53.36 -9.60 -14.81
N GLN A 141 54.41 -10.23 -14.30
CA GLN A 141 55.63 -10.64 -14.98
C GLN A 141 56.28 -9.68 -15.99
N ARG A 142 57.46 -9.18 -15.60
CA ARG A 142 58.66 -9.15 -16.47
C ARG A 142 59.86 -9.54 -15.60
N HIS A 143 60.32 -10.78 -15.73
CA HIS A 143 61.47 -11.20 -16.54
C HIS A 143 62.81 -10.67 -16.01
N ASP A 144 63.56 -11.60 -15.41
CA ASP A 144 65.02 -11.57 -15.33
C ASP A 144 65.63 -11.18 -16.67
N LEU A 145 66.73 -10.40 -16.61
CA LEU A 145 67.90 -10.53 -17.49
C LEU A 145 69.02 -9.60 -17.00
N ARG A 146 70.03 -10.23 -16.39
CA ARG A 146 71.46 -9.86 -16.26
C ARG A 146 71.85 -8.63 -15.41
#